data_AF-A0A1F3Y4M7-F1
#
_entry.id   AF-A0A1F3Y4M7-F1
#
_cell.length_a   1.000
_cell.length_b   1.000
_cell.length_c   1.000
_cell.angle_alpha   90.00
_cell.angle_beta   90.00
_cell.angle_gamma   90.00
#
_symmetry.space_group_name_H-M   'P 1'
#
loop_
_entity.id
_entity.type
_entity.pdbx_description
1 polymer ?
#
loop_
_entity_poly.entity_id
_entity_poly.type
_entity_poly.pdbx_seq_one_letter_code
_entity_poly.pdbx_strand_id
1 'polypeptide(L)'
;MMKFFYKIVLLSQAMLAGGIYAASPALVPRHVKNHVPAVLSRNPLVVVHASRDFDESAIAKDGIDSTIREFRAAGRQIVFLVNDQTERGYKMWYTADRAPDYELFSEGGEHNLPVMTGEITIVGGFFGSYDGYRGCHALATRDAVMMHFRHSSDPLLVHLPLKAIYFYQADSITRNKMLSLERVGAAFAETKKLFEEFAGMFFIVDNFYPAPQFGHPYNSDAHSGYVGGHVTLEDYRFEMLLNGTPVAKPFGTGKRLVLLNFEN
;
A
#
# COMPACT_ATOMS: atom_id res chain seq x y z
N MET A 1 18.80 -34.40 70.80
CA MET A 1 17.82 -35.46 70.42
C MET A 1 17.16 -35.07 69.11
N MET A 2 16.80 -36.06 68.30
CA MET A 2 16.23 -36.02 66.94
C MET A 2 17.22 -35.89 65.76
N LYS A 3 17.49 -37.09 65.23
CA LYS A 3 17.98 -37.45 63.89
C LYS A 3 16.87 -37.23 62.84
N PHE A 4 17.25 -37.22 61.55
CA PHE A 4 16.64 -37.89 60.37
C PHE A 4 16.76 -36.98 59.13
N PHE A 5 17.70 -37.21 58.19
CA PHE A 5 17.80 -38.23 57.13
C PHE A 5 17.43 -37.66 55.74
N TYR A 6 18.41 -37.73 54.83
CA TYR A 6 18.33 -37.46 53.39
C TYR A 6 17.26 -38.34 52.70
N LYS A 7 16.55 -37.77 51.72
CA LYS A 7 16.06 -38.52 50.56
C LYS A 7 15.99 -37.64 49.32
N ILE A 8 16.97 -37.83 48.45
CA ILE A 8 16.96 -37.43 47.04
C ILE A 8 15.94 -38.32 46.33
N VAL A 9 15.00 -37.71 45.62
CA VAL A 9 14.20 -38.38 44.59
C VAL A 9 14.32 -37.55 43.32
N LEU A 10 15.09 -38.07 42.36
CA LEU A 10 15.00 -37.70 40.96
C LEU A 10 13.61 -38.10 40.44
N LEU A 11 12.86 -37.13 39.91
CA LEU A 11 11.82 -37.43 38.95
C LEU A 11 12.09 -36.62 37.67
N SER A 12 12.61 -37.32 36.67
CA SER A 12 12.55 -36.95 35.28
C SER A 12 11.09 -37.02 34.81
N GLN A 13 10.52 -35.88 34.43
CA GLN A 13 9.39 -35.85 33.50
C GLN A 13 9.74 -34.91 32.35
N ALA A 14 10.22 -35.50 31.27
CA ALA A 14 10.00 -34.98 29.94
C ALA A 14 8.53 -35.26 29.60
N MET A 15 7.72 -34.23 29.37
CA MET A 15 6.55 -34.33 28.51
C MET A 15 6.24 -32.98 27.86
N LEU A 16 6.43 -33.01 26.53
CA LEU A 16 5.58 -32.39 25.53
C LEU A 16 5.46 -30.87 25.58
N ALA A 17 6.40 -30.23 24.88
CA ALA A 17 6.14 -28.97 24.18
C ALA A 17 5.03 -29.20 23.13
N GLY A 18 3.79 -29.23 23.60
CA GLY A 18 2.64 -28.95 22.75
C GLY A 18 2.70 -27.49 22.39
N GLY A 19 3.34 -27.18 21.26
CA GLY A 19 3.24 -25.87 20.65
C GLY A 19 1.77 -25.58 20.41
N ILE A 20 1.19 -24.73 21.27
CA ILE A 20 -0.06 -24.06 20.96
C ILE A 20 0.29 -23.22 19.73
N TYR A 21 -0.06 -23.71 18.55
CA TYR A 21 -0.19 -22.85 17.38
C TYR A 21 -1.23 -21.81 17.80
N ALA A 22 -0.77 -20.68 18.31
CA ALA A 22 -1.60 -19.53 18.51
C ALA A 22 -2.22 -19.26 17.15
N ALA A 23 -3.52 -19.51 17.04
CA ALA A 23 -4.26 -19.19 15.84
C ALA A 23 -3.95 -17.73 15.54
N SER A 24 -3.32 -17.46 14.38
CA SER A 24 -3.08 -16.08 13.96
C SER A 24 -4.42 -15.36 14.06
N PRO A 25 -4.50 -14.23 14.79
CA PRO A 25 -5.77 -13.56 15.00
C PRO A 25 -6.41 -13.33 13.64
N ALA A 26 -7.65 -13.82 13.51
CA ALA A 26 -8.47 -13.53 12.35
C ALA A 26 -8.61 -12.02 12.22
N LEU A 27 -8.84 -11.54 11.01
CA LEU A 27 -9.19 -10.14 10.85
C LEU A 27 -10.43 -9.80 11.63
N VAL A 28 -10.35 -8.67 12.31
CA VAL A 28 -11.49 -8.09 13.00
C VAL A 28 -11.70 -6.70 12.42
N PRO A 29 -12.38 -6.56 11.26
CA PRO A 29 -12.77 -5.25 10.81
C PRO A 29 -13.65 -4.62 11.90
N ARG A 30 -13.39 -3.35 12.22
CA ARG A 30 -14.20 -2.63 13.20
C ARG A 30 -15.62 -2.34 12.67
N HIS A 31 -15.77 -2.38 11.34
CA HIS A 31 -17.03 -2.27 10.62
C HIS A 31 -17.31 -3.51 9.75
N VAL A 32 -18.36 -3.46 8.93
CA VAL A 32 -18.80 -4.58 8.08
C VAL A 32 -17.84 -4.77 6.89
N LYS A 33 -17.49 -6.02 6.57
CA LYS A 33 -16.70 -6.36 5.37
C LYS A 33 -17.38 -5.84 4.10
N ASN A 34 -16.59 -5.37 3.15
CA ASN A 34 -17.05 -4.86 1.85
C ASN A 34 -18.04 -3.69 1.97
N HIS A 35 -18.06 -3.02 3.12
CA HIS A 35 -18.78 -1.79 3.30
C HIS A 35 -17.84 -0.61 3.01
N VAL A 36 -18.07 0.06 1.88
CA VAL A 36 -17.36 1.28 1.54
C VAL A 36 -17.81 2.39 2.52
N PRO A 37 -16.88 3.06 3.23
CA PRO A 37 -17.24 4.16 4.11
C PRO A 37 -17.93 5.27 3.33
N ALA A 38 -18.91 5.94 3.95
CA ALA A 38 -19.55 7.12 3.36
C ALA A 38 -18.61 8.34 3.34
N VAL A 39 -17.73 8.45 4.35
CA VAL A 39 -16.76 9.54 4.52
C VAL A 39 -15.47 8.96 5.09
N LEU A 40 -14.33 9.49 4.63
CA LEU A 40 -13.01 9.19 5.17
C LEU A 40 -12.44 10.36 5.99
N SER A 41 -11.58 10.06 6.96
CA SER A 41 -10.80 11.05 7.71
C SER A 41 -9.86 11.85 6.80
N ARG A 42 -9.41 13.03 7.25
CA ARG A 42 -8.34 13.77 6.56
C ARG A 42 -7.06 12.92 6.49
N ASN A 43 -6.58 12.69 5.27
CA ASN A 43 -5.49 11.76 4.98
C ASN A 43 -5.75 10.36 5.56
N PRO A 44 -6.62 9.55 4.93
CA PRO A 44 -6.80 8.15 5.32
C PRO A 44 -5.60 7.31 4.86
N LEU A 45 -5.33 6.20 5.57
CA LEU A 45 -4.38 5.17 5.12
C LEU A 45 -5.11 4.10 4.33
N VAL A 46 -4.66 3.84 3.12
CA VAL A 46 -5.08 2.70 2.31
C VAL A 46 -3.94 1.70 2.25
N VAL A 47 -4.16 0.49 2.77
CA VAL A 47 -3.21 -0.61 2.74
C VAL A 47 -3.66 -1.60 1.67
N VAL A 48 -2.90 -1.67 0.58
CA VAL A 48 -3.20 -2.50 -0.58
C VAL A 48 -2.54 -3.85 -0.40
N HIS A 49 -3.27 -4.95 -0.54
CA HIS A 49 -2.74 -6.32 -0.71
C HIS A 49 -1.50 -6.66 0.12
N ALA A 50 -1.53 -6.39 1.44
CA ALA A 50 -0.43 -6.70 2.34
C ALA A 50 -0.37 -8.22 2.66
N SER A 51 -0.34 -9.04 1.61
CA SER A 51 -0.41 -10.50 1.63
C SER A 51 0.84 -11.10 1.00
N ARG A 52 1.23 -12.28 1.50
CA ARG A 52 2.27 -13.11 0.90
C ARG A 52 1.88 -13.69 -0.46
N ASP A 53 0.63 -13.54 -0.90
CA ASP A 53 0.26 -13.86 -2.29
C ASP A 53 0.97 -12.94 -3.30
N PHE A 54 1.32 -11.70 -2.91
CA PHE A 54 2.00 -10.72 -3.78
C PHE A 54 3.42 -10.41 -3.34
N ASP A 55 3.66 -10.30 -2.03
CA ASP A 55 4.97 -10.07 -1.44
C ASP A 55 5.34 -11.28 -0.59
N GLU A 56 5.77 -12.36 -1.25
CA GLU A 56 6.03 -13.68 -0.65
C GLU A 56 6.97 -13.59 0.58
N SER A 57 7.97 -12.71 0.48
CA SER A 57 8.98 -12.48 1.51
C SER A 57 8.58 -11.41 2.53
N ALA A 58 7.41 -10.79 2.38
CA ALA A 58 6.91 -9.72 3.24
C ALA A 58 7.91 -8.56 3.40
N ILE A 59 8.58 -8.17 2.31
CA ILE A 59 9.60 -7.12 2.28
C ILE A 59 9.04 -5.76 2.75
N ALA A 60 7.78 -5.46 2.43
CA ALA A 60 7.15 -4.19 2.81
C ALA A 60 6.59 -4.19 4.24
N LYS A 61 6.60 -5.34 4.94
CA LYS A 61 5.93 -5.54 6.23
C LYS A 61 6.29 -4.50 7.27
N ASP A 62 7.58 -4.30 7.53
CA ASP A 62 8.01 -3.42 8.63
C ASP A 62 7.63 -1.96 8.36
N GLY A 63 7.70 -1.52 7.10
CA GLY A 63 7.24 -0.20 6.67
C GLY A 63 5.74 -0.03 6.82
N ILE A 64 4.96 -1.03 6.41
CA ILE A 64 3.49 -1.03 6.55
C ILE A 64 3.10 -0.99 8.03
N ASP A 65 3.69 -1.85 8.86
CA ASP A 65 3.40 -1.91 10.29
C ASP A 65 3.78 -0.60 11.00
N SER A 66 4.87 0.06 10.61
CA SER A 66 5.21 1.39 11.15
C SER A 66 4.17 2.43 10.76
N THR A 67 3.80 2.48 9.48
CA THR A 67 2.82 3.44 8.98
C THR A 67 1.46 3.24 9.66
N ILE A 68 1.02 1.98 9.84
CA ILE A 68 -0.21 1.67 10.56
C ILE A 68 -0.14 2.20 12.00
N ARG A 69 0.95 1.95 12.73
CA ARG A 69 1.10 2.45 14.11
C ARG A 69 1.00 3.97 14.18
N GLU A 70 1.63 4.69 13.25
CA GLU A 70 1.57 6.15 13.18
C GLU A 70 0.14 6.65 12.94
N PHE A 71 -0.59 6.02 12.01
CA PHE A 71 -1.98 6.38 11.73
C PHE A 71 -2.92 6.06 12.89
N ARG A 72 -2.70 4.93 13.58
CA ARG A 72 -3.43 4.58 14.81
C ARG A 72 -3.20 5.61 15.91
N ALA A 73 -1.95 6.00 16.14
CA ALA A 73 -1.59 7.01 17.14
C ALA A 73 -2.22 8.38 16.82
N ALA A 74 -2.36 8.71 15.54
CA ALA A 74 -3.01 9.93 15.07
C ALA A 74 -4.55 9.85 15.00
N GLY A 75 -5.15 8.70 15.34
CA GLY A 75 -6.60 8.50 15.26
C GLY A 75 -7.17 8.57 13.84
N ARG A 76 -6.35 8.27 12.83
CA ARG A 76 -6.74 8.28 11.41
C ARG A 76 -7.30 6.92 10.98
N GLN A 77 -8.23 6.95 10.03
CA GLN A 77 -8.84 5.73 9.51
C GLN A 77 -7.89 4.94 8.64
N ILE A 78 -7.98 3.62 8.74
CA ILE A 78 -7.19 2.65 8.01
C ILE A 78 -8.13 1.70 7.25
N VAL A 79 -8.03 1.76 5.93
CA VAL A 79 -8.74 0.87 5.00
C VAL A 79 -7.76 -0.15 4.46
N PHE A 80 -8.16 -1.40 4.43
CA PHE A 80 -7.41 -2.45 3.79
C PHE A 80 -8.15 -2.98 2.57
N LEU A 81 -7.42 -3.04 1.45
CA LEU A 81 -7.85 -3.67 0.21
C LEU A 81 -7.26 -5.08 0.19
N VAL A 82 -8.11 -6.10 0.23
CA VAL A 82 -7.71 -7.50 0.38
C VAL A 82 -8.12 -8.30 -0.86
N ASN A 83 -7.20 -9.14 -1.36
CA ASN A 83 -7.41 -9.96 -2.55
C ASN A 83 -8.10 -11.31 -2.26
N ASP A 84 -8.16 -11.72 -1.00
CA ASP A 84 -8.75 -12.99 -0.60
C ASP A 84 -9.34 -12.86 0.82
N GLN A 85 -10.68 -12.94 0.93
CA GLN A 85 -11.43 -12.86 2.18
C GLN A 85 -11.76 -14.24 2.79
N THR A 86 -11.09 -15.29 2.33
CA THR A 86 -11.18 -16.65 2.90
C THR A 86 -10.18 -16.83 4.03
N GLU A 87 -10.31 -17.95 4.77
CA GLU A 87 -9.35 -18.33 5.81
C GLU A 87 -7.91 -18.43 5.26
N ARG A 88 -7.74 -18.87 4.01
CA ARG A 88 -6.43 -18.95 3.34
C ARG A 88 -5.84 -17.55 3.19
N GLY A 89 -6.58 -16.61 2.60
CA GLY A 89 -6.14 -15.23 2.43
C GLY A 89 -5.72 -14.57 3.75
N TYR A 90 -6.50 -14.81 4.81
CA TYR A 90 -6.20 -14.27 6.14
C TYR A 90 -4.97 -14.87 6.81
N LYS A 91 -4.57 -16.09 6.43
CA LYS A 91 -3.28 -16.68 6.85
C LYS A 91 -2.11 -16.07 6.08
N MET A 92 -2.32 -15.70 4.82
CA MET A 92 -1.29 -15.09 3.97
C MET A 92 -0.99 -13.64 4.34
N TRP A 93 -1.89 -12.99 5.08
CA TRP A 93 -1.66 -11.64 5.60
C TRP A 93 -0.43 -11.58 6.52
N TYR A 94 0.54 -10.71 6.20
CA TYR A 94 1.74 -10.56 7.01
C TYR A 94 1.76 -9.35 7.97
N THR A 95 0.79 -8.42 7.94
CA THR A 95 0.81 -7.26 8.84
C THR A 95 0.56 -7.67 10.29
N ALA A 96 1.14 -6.91 11.22
CA ALA A 96 0.93 -7.12 12.66
C ALA A 96 -0.46 -6.66 13.11
N ASP A 97 -0.93 -5.51 12.60
CA ASP A 97 -2.32 -5.08 12.78
C ASP A 97 -3.22 -5.82 11.78
N ARG A 98 -4.21 -6.53 12.32
CA ARG A 98 -5.26 -7.26 11.59
C ARG A 98 -6.66 -6.76 11.99
N ALA A 99 -6.78 -5.51 12.40
CA ALA A 99 -8.03 -4.92 12.86
C ALA A 99 -8.33 -3.62 12.12
N PRO A 100 -8.48 -3.65 10.78
CA PRO A 100 -8.71 -2.45 9.99
C PRO A 100 -10.02 -1.76 10.39
N ASP A 101 -10.14 -0.46 10.11
CA ASP A 101 -11.45 0.19 10.26
C ASP A 101 -12.40 -0.33 9.16
N TYR A 102 -11.88 -0.49 7.94
CA TYR A 102 -12.60 -1.08 6.81
C TYR A 102 -11.77 -2.14 6.10
N GLU A 103 -12.41 -3.25 5.75
CA GLU A 103 -11.83 -4.33 4.94
C GLU A 103 -12.67 -4.46 3.66
N LEU A 104 -12.06 -4.22 2.51
CA LEU A 104 -12.71 -4.27 1.21
C LEU A 104 -12.03 -5.31 0.32
N PHE A 105 -12.82 -6.21 -0.26
CA PHE A 105 -12.34 -7.07 -1.32
C PHE A 105 -11.95 -6.22 -2.52
N SER A 106 -10.77 -6.52 -3.06
CA SER A 106 -10.17 -5.87 -4.21
C SER A 106 -9.24 -6.89 -4.83
N GLU A 107 -9.53 -7.37 -6.03
CA GLU A 107 -8.72 -8.41 -6.68
C GLU A 107 -7.39 -7.84 -7.16
N GLY A 108 -7.41 -6.65 -7.77
CA GLY A 108 -6.29 -5.99 -8.42
C GLY A 108 -5.84 -4.70 -7.74
N GLY A 109 -6.46 -4.27 -6.64
CA GLY A 109 -6.19 -2.97 -5.99
C GLY A 109 -7.23 -1.90 -6.34
N GLU A 110 -8.25 -2.25 -7.12
CA GLU A 110 -9.37 -1.39 -7.47
C GLU A 110 -10.24 -1.02 -6.26
N HIS A 111 -10.77 0.22 -6.24
CA HIS A 111 -11.68 0.67 -5.21
C HIS A 111 -12.51 1.90 -5.59
N ASN A 112 -13.58 2.17 -4.84
CA ASN A 112 -14.38 3.40 -4.92
C ASN A 112 -14.39 4.20 -3.61
N LEU A 113 -13.29 4.18 -2.86
CA LEU A 113 -13.19 4.95 -1.63
C LEU A 113 -13.49 6.45 -1.88
N PRO A 114 -14.33 7.11 -1.05
CA PRO A 114 -14.65 8.51 -1.25
C PRO A 114 -13.50 9.40 -0.76
N VAL A 115 -12.50 9.60 -1.62
CA VAL A 115 -11.33 10.45 -1.34
C VAL A 115 -11.70 11.93 -1.47
N MET A 116 -12.57 12.42 -0.58
CA MET A 116 -13.02 13.83 -0.61
C MET A 116 -11.96 14.81 -0.09
N THR A 117 -10.90 14.30 0.52
CA THR A 117 -9.83 15.09 1.13
C THR A 117 -8.70 15.30 0.12
N GLY A 118 -8.00 16.45 0.18
CA GLY A 118 -6.85 16.74 -0.70
C GLY A 118 -5.57 15.97 -0.36
N GLU A 119 -5.66 14.91 0.44
CA GLU A 119 -4.51 14.16 0.94
C GLU A 119 -4.93 12.71 1.23
N ILE A 120 -4.07 11.75 0.88
CA ILE A 120 -4.21 10.31 1.13
C ILE A 120 -2.84 9.64 1.22
N THR A 121 -2.71 8.61 2.05
CA THR A 121 -1.50 7.77 2.12
C THR A 121 -1.83 6.36 1.65
N ILE A 122 -1.01 5.83 0.73
CA ILE A 122 -1.19 4.49 0.17
C ILE A 122 0.08 3.67 0.42
N VAL A 123 -0.10 2.47 0.96
CA VAL A 123 0.98 1.52 1.27
C VAL A 123 0.60 0.12 0.82
N GLY A 124 1.55 -0.81 0.87
CA GLY A 124 1.38 -2.18 0.43
C GLY A 124 1.28 -2.29 -1.08
N GLY A 125 0.93 -3.48 -1.55
CA GLY A 125 0.76 -3.76 -2.96
C GLY A 125 2.06 -3.76 -3.74
N PHE A 126 2.03 -4.47 -4.86
CA PHE A 126 3.11 -4.45 -5.82
C PHE A 126 3.08 -3.15 -6.63
N PHE A 127 4.25 -2.52 -6.72
CA PHE A 127 4.47 -1.31 -7.47
C PHE A 127 5.16 -1.62 -8.81
N GLY A 128 4.41 -1.56 -9.92
CA GLY A 128 4.93 -1.71 -11.29
C GLY A 128 4.06 -2.47 -12.27
N SER A 129 4.61 -2.69 -13.47
CA SER A 129 3.90 -3.24 -14.62
C SER A 129 4.71 -4.38 -15.25
N TYR A 130 4.84 -5.52 -14.57
CA TYR A 130 5.55 -6.66 -15.11
C TYR A 130 4.61 -7.82 -15.42
N ASP A 131 4.91 -8.54 -16.50
CA ASP A 131 4.45 -9.90 -16.76
C ASP A 131 2.94 -10.08 -17.02
N GLY A 132 2.26 -9.01 -17.42
CA GLY A 132 0.81 -9.05 -17.69
C GLY A 132 -0.07 -9.04 -16.44
N TYR A 133 0.52 -9.11 -15.24
CA TYR A 133 -0.15 -8.92 -13.94
C TYR A 133 0.22 -7.55 -13.36
N ARG A 134 -0.82 -6.75 -13.16
CA ARG A 134 -0.76 -5.28 -13.07
C ARG A 134 -0.54 -4.84 -11.62
N GLY A 135 0.33 -3.86 -11.38
CA GLY A 135 0.68 -3.40 -10.03
C GLY A 135 -0.51 -2.82 -9.27
N CYS A 136 -0.94 -3.54 -8.24
CA CYS A 136 -2.10 -3.18 -7.45
C CYS A 136 -1.95 -1.86 -6.70
N HIS A 137 -0.71 -1.47 -6.39
CA HIS A 137 -0.44 -0.16 -5.79
C HIS A 137 -0.76 0.99 -6.76
N ALA A 138 -0.35 0.86 -8.02
CA ALA A 138 -0.58 1.88 -9.04
C ALA A 138 -2.08 2.00 -9.37
N LEU A 139 -2.81 0.88 -9.39
CA LEU A 139 -4.26 0.86 -9.55
C LEU A 139 -4.99 1.57 -8.39
N ALA A 140 -4.65 1.23 -7.14
CA ALA A 140 -5.22 1.92 -5.98
C ALA A 140 -4.93 3.42 -6.01
N THR A 141 -3.71 3.82 -6.38
CA THR A 141 -3.35 5.24 -6.54
C THR A 141 -4.19 5.92 -7.61
N ARG A 142 -4.38 5.27 -8.77
CA ARG A 142 -5.21 5.80 -9.85
C ARG A 142 -6.66 5.98 -9.40
N ASP A 143 -7.21 4.98 -8.72
CA ASP A 143 -8.59 5.01 -8.26
C ASP A 143 -8.79 6.07 -7.18
N ALA A 144 -7.80 6.30 -6.31
CA ALA A 144 -7.80 7.44 -5.38
C ALA A 144 -7.83 8.80 -6.10
N VAL A 145 -7.00 8.97 -7.14
CA VAL A 145 -7.00 10.18 -7.99
C VAL A 145 -8.36 10.39 -8.64
N MET A 146 -8.90 9.36 -9.29
CA MET A 146 -10.19 9.43 -9.96
C MET A 146 -11.31 9.77 -8.97
N MET A 147 -11.37 9.08 -7.83
CA MET A 147 -12.41 9.30 -6.82
C MET A 147 -12.30 10.68 -6.20
N HIS A 148 -11.09 11.21 -5.99
CA HIS A 148 -10.91 12.58 -5.53
C HIS A 148 -11.52 13.60 -6.49
N PHE A 149 -11.17 13.52 -7.77
CA PHE A 149 -11.64 14.49 -8.76
C PHE A 149 -13.10 14.31 -9.21
N ARG A 150 -13.79 13.28 -8.72
CA ARG A 150 -15.26 13.18 -8.77
C ARG A 150 -15.96 14.04 -7.72
N HIS A 151 -15.26 14.39 -6.64
CA HIS A 151 -15.82 15.10 -5.49
C HIS A 151 -15.19 16.48 -5.24
N SER A 152 -13.99 16.72 -5.75
CA SER A 152 -13.22 17.95 -5.57
C SER A 152 -12.53 18.40 -6.86
N SER A 153 -12.19 19.68 -6.93
CA SER A 153 -11.31 20.24 -7.97
C SER A 153 -9.94 20.67 -7.43
N ASP A 154 -9.73 20.55 -6.12
CA ASP A 154 -8.48 20.95 -5.46
C ASP A 154 -7.34 19.99 -5.82
N PRO A 155 -6.07 20.41 -5.62
CA PRO A 155 -4.95 19.49 -5.75
C PRO A 155 -5.04 18.29 -4.79
N LEU A 156 -4.65 17.12 -5.27
CA LEU A 156 -4.53 15.90 -4.44
C LEU A 156 -3.07 15.62 -4.12
N LEU A 157 -2.75 15.42 -2.85
CA LEU A 157 -1.48 14.88 -2.39
C LEU A 157 -1.60 13.38 -2.06
N VAL A 158 -0.81 12.56 -2.74
CA VAL A 158 -0.68 11.12 -2.45
C VAL A 158 0.67 10.87 -1.81
N HIS A 159 0.66 10.39 -0.56
CA HIS A 159 1.86 9.96 0.14
C HIS A 159 2.17 8.49 -0.19
N LEU A 160 3.42 8.24 -0.58
CA LEU A 160 3.93 6.97 -1.03
C LEU A 160 5.19 6.61 -0.22
N PRO A 161 5.04 6.09 1.01
CA PRO A 161 6.17 5.66 1.84
C PRO A 161 6.88 4.47 1.21
N LEU A 162 8.05 4.69 0.61
CA LEU A 162 8.77 3.68 -0.18
C LEU A 162 9.14 2.43 0.64
N LYS A 163 9.37 2.60 1.95
CA LYS A 163 9.61 1.49 2.90
C LYS A 163 8.40 0.58 3.05
N ALA A 164 7.20 1.10 2.84
CA ALA A 164 5.93 0.40 3.01
C ALA A 164 5.32 -0.08 1.68
N ILE A 165 6.08 -0.04 0.58
CA ILE A 165 5.62 -0.46 -0.75
C ILE A 165 6.50 -1.59 -1.26
N TYR A 166 5.88 -2.62 -1.85
CA TYR A 166 6.59 -3.77 -2.40
C TYR A 166 7.01 -3.51 -3.85
N PHE A 167 8.26 -3.88 -4.16
CA PHE A 167 8.86 -3.84 -5.49
C PHE A 167 9.44 -5.22 -5.79
N TYR A 168 9.28 -5.71 -7.02
CA TYR A 168 9.92 -6.96 -7.44
C TYR A 168 11.44 -6.84 -7.34
N GLN A 169 12.12 -7.99 -7.34
CA GLN A 169 13.57 -8.02 -7.23
C GLN A 169 14.26 -7.19 -8.33
N ALA A 170 13.73 -7.20 -9.55
CA ALA A 170 14.23 -6.40 -10.67
C ALA A 170 14.20 -4.88 -10.37
N ASP A 171 13.18 -4.41 -9.64
CA ASP A 171 12.97 -3.00 -9.31
C ASP A 171 13.50 -2.60 -7.94
N SER A 172 13.86 -3.58 -7.11
CA SER A 172 14.36 -3.35 -5.77
C SER A 172 15.60 -2.45 -5.75
N ILE A 173 16.41 -2.50 -6.82
CA ILE A 173 17.56 -1.61 -7.02
C ILE A 173 17.10 -0.15 -7.13
N THR A 174 16.09 0.13 -7.95
CA THR A 174 15.51 1.48 -8.13
C THR A 174 14.92 1.98 -6.81
N ARG A 175 14.12 1.16 -6.13
CA ARG A 175 13.57 1.48 -4.80
C ARG A 175 14.68 1.80 -3.80
N ASN A 176 15.70 0.94 -3.69
CA ASN A 176 16.77 1.12 -2.73
C ASN A 176 17.60 2.37 -3.02
N LYS A 177 17.83 2.70 -4.30
CA LYS A 177 18.43 3.98 -4.70
C LYS A 177 17.59 5.15 -4.20
N MET A 178 16.27 5.14 -4.44
CA MET A 178 15.37 6.21 -3.96
C MET A 178 15.37 6.33 -2.43
N LEU A 179 15.40 5.19 -1.72
CA LEU A 179 15.51 5.17 -0.26
C LEU A 179 16.84 5.74 0.24
N SER A 180 17.93 5.56 -0.50
CA SER A 180 19.25 6.08 -0.17
C SER A 180 19.48 7.55 -0.56
N LEU A 181 18.57 8.17 -1.32
CA LEU A 181 18.67 9.58 -1.65
C LEU A 181 18.50 10.40 -0.37
N GLU A 182 19.61 10.93 0.15
CA GLU A 182 19.54 11.86 1.29
C GLU A 182 18.64 13.05 0.94
N ARG A 183 17.94 13.58 1.95
CA ARG A 183 17.04 14.73 1.81
C ARG A 183 17.72 15.97 1.19
N VAL A 184 19.06 16.04 1.22
CA VAL A 184 19.86 17.12 0.65
C VAL A 184 21.24 16.57 0.28
N GLY A 185 21.53 16.25 -0.99
CA GLY A 185 22.92 15.93 -1.38
C GLY A 185 23.15 15.14 -2.66
N ALA A 186 22.16 14.39 -3.16
CA ALA A 186 22.30 13.76 -4.47
C ALA A 186 22.38 14.84 -5.57
N ALA A 187 23.23 14.63 -6.58
CA ALA A 187 23.29 15.52 -7.72
C ALA A 187 21.89 15.59 -8.35
N PHE A 188 21.28 16.77 -8.36
CA PHE A 188 19.89 16.98 -8.81
C PHE A 188 19.59 16.31 -10.16
N ALA A 189 20.58 16.24 -11.06
CA ALA A 189 20.47 15.55 -12.34
C ALA A 189 20.28 14.02 -12.23
N GLU A 190 20.95 13.36 -11.29
CA GLU A 190 20.81 11.92 -11.04
C GLU A 190 19.47 11.59 -10.39
N THR A 191 19.08 12.36 -9.37
CA THR A 191 17.75 12.25 -8.76
C THR A 191 16.67 12.45 -9.82
N LYS A 192 16.79 13.51 -10.63
CA LYS A 192 15.83 13.76 -11.71
C LYS A 192 15.72 12.61 -12.70
N LYS A 193 16.85 12.09 -13.18
CA LYS A 193 16.87 10.96 -14.12
C LYS A 193 16.20 9.72 -13.50
N LEU A 194 16.51 9.40 -12.25
CA LEU A 194 15.91 8.28 -11.54
C LEU A 194 14.38 8.40 -11.45
N PHE A 195 13.86 9.59 -11.13
CA PHE A 195 12.43 9.82 -11.01
C PHE A 195 11.72 9.90 -12.38
N GLU A 196 12.37 10.40 -13.43
CA GLU A 196 11.84 10.36 -14.80
C GLU A 196 11.71 8.91 -15.32
N GLU A 197 12.74 8.08 -15.10
CA GLU A 197 12.70 6.65 -15.43
C GLU A 197 11.63 5.92 -14.61
N PHE A 198 11.52 6.24 -13.32
CA PHE A 198 10.49 5.69 -12.44
C PHE A 198 9.06 6.05 -12.91
N ALA A 199 8.82 7.31 -13.30
CA ALA A 199 7.52 7.72 -13.81
C ALA A 199 7.09 6.90 -15.03
N GLY A 200 8.01 6.70 -15.97
CA GLY A 200 7.78 5.92 -17.18
C GLY A 200 7.53 4.43 -16.91
N MET A 201 8.25 3.82 -15.97
CA MET A 201 8.11 2.39 -15.67
C MET A 201 6.86 2.05 -14.86
N PHE A 202 6.47 2.92 -13.93
CA PHE A 202 5.54 2.53 -12.86
C PHE A 202 4.18 3.22 -12.92
N PHE A 203 4.06 4.35 -13.63
CA PHE A 203 2.80 5.11 -13.68
C PHE A 203 2.27 5.33 -15.07
N ILE A 204 3.15 5.61 -16.03
CA ILE A 204 2.72 5.94 -17.40
C ILE A 204 2.59 4.63 -18.17
N VAL A 205 1.36 4.29 -18.52
CA VAL A 205 1.07 3.11 -19.34
C VAL A 205 0.77 3.57 -20.76
N ASP A 206 1.55 3.08 -21.72
CA ASP A 206 1.21 3.16 -23.15
C ASP A 206 0.09 2.18 -23.47
N ASN A 207 -1.16 2.61 -23.25
CA ASN A 207 -2.33 1.90 -23.71
C ASN A 207 -2.74 2.37 -25.11
N PHE A 208 -3.27 1.46 -25.92
CA PHE A 208 -3.84 1.78 -27.23
C PHE A 208 -5.03 2.76 -27.07
N TYR A 209 -4.78 4.04 -27.36
CA TYR A 209 -5.73 5.13 -27.66
C TYR A 209 -6.66 5.64 -26.53
N PRO A 210 -6.98 6.95 -26.49
CA PRO A 210 -6.35 8.05 -27.25
C PRO A 210 -5.11 8.66 -26.56
N ALA A 211 -4.85 8.38 -25.29
CA ALA A 211 -3.73 8.99 -24.56
C ALA A 211 -3.07 8.03 -23.55
N PRO A 212 -1.78 8.24 -23.22
CA PRO A 212 -1.14 7.57 -22.09
C PRO A 212 -1.95 7.80 -20.81
N GLN A 213 -2.06 6.73 -20.01
CA GLN A 213 -2.86 6.74 -18.78
C GLN A 213 -1.97 6.54 -17.56
N PHE A 214 -2.40 7.11 -16.44
CA PHE A 214 -1.84 6.82 -15.13
C PHE A 214 -2.41 5.49 -14.61
N GLY A 215 -1.53 4.56 -14.27
CA GLY A 215 -1.91 3.23 -13.77
C GLY A 215 -2.54 2.33 -14.84
N HIS A 216 -2.96 1.14 -14.44
CA HIS A 216 -3.44 0.10 -15.36
C HIS A 216 -4.97 0.00 -15.41
N PRO A 217 -5.59 -0.30 -16.58
CA PRO A 217 -7.00 -0.69 -16.61
C PRO A 217 -7.20 -1.96 -15.77
N TYR A 218 -8.38 -2.14 -15.19
CA TYR A 218 -8.78 -3.36 -14.48
C TYR A 218 -9.96 -3.97 -15.23
N ASN A 219 -9.86 -5.27 -15.56
CA ASN A 219 -10.71 -5.92 -16.57
C ASN A 219 -11.39 -7.20 -16.05
N SER A 220 -11.33 -7.45 -14.74
CA SER A 220 -11.79 -8.69 -14.11
C SER A 220 -13.08 -8.46 -13.31
N ASP A 221 -13.51 -9.47 -12.55
CA ASP A 221 -14.68 -9.49 -11.69
C ASP A 221 -14.51 -8.54 -10.50
N ALA A 222 -14.61 -7.24 -10.77
CA ALA A 222 -14.64 -6.21 -9.75
C ALA A 222 -15.80 -6.47 -8.79
N HIS A 223 -15.71 -5.91 -7.59
CA HIS A 223 -16.91 -5.72 -6.78
C HIS A 223 -18.02 -5.06 -7.64
N SER A 224 -19.25 -5.57 -7.60
CA SER A 224 -20.34 -5.17 -8.52
C SER A 224 -20.66 -3.67 -8.53
N GLY A 225 -20.25 -2.96 -7.48
CA GLY A 225 -20.35 -1.50 -7.37
C GLY A 225 -19.16 -0.72 -7.93
N TYR A 226 -18.10 -1.36 -8.46
CA TYR A 226 -16.90 -0.68 -8.96
C TYR A 226 -17.23 0.24 -10.12
N VAL A 227 -16.86 1.52 -9.99
CA VAL A 227 -17.10 2.52 -11.02
C VAL A 227 -15.73 2.95 -11.52
N GLY A 228 -15.12 2.09 -12.34
CA GLY A 228 -13.83 2.36 -12.96
C GLY A 228 -13.82 3.67 -13.76
N GLY A 229 -12.65 4.03 -14.26
CA GLY A 229 -12.47 5.23 -15.06
C GLY A 229 -11.02 5.43 -15.45
N HIS A 230 -10.77 6.54 -16.13
CA HIS A 230 -9.47 6.86 -16.70
C HIS A 230 -8.86 8.08 -16.01
N VAL A 231 -7.55 7.98 -15.80
CA VAL A 231 -6.71 9.11 -15.39
C VAL A 231 -5.73 9.34 -16.54
N THR A 232 -6.04 10.28 -17.42
CA THR A 232 -5.27 10.54 -18.64
C THR A 232 -4.27 11.66 -18.42
N LEU A 233 -3.17 11.69 -19.18
CA LEU A 233 -2.23 12.80 -19.12
C LEU A 233 -2.78 14.12 -19.70
N GLU A 234 -3.93 14.08 -20.38
CA GLU A 234 -4.63 15.28 -20.88
C GLU A 234 -5.52 15.93 -19.81
N ASP A 235 -6.10 15.12 -18.92
CA ASP A 235 -6.98 15.60 -17.86
C ASP A 235 -6.23 15.96 -16.58
N TYR A 236 -5.07 15.35 -16.36
CA TYR A 236 -4.29 15.46 -15.13
C TYR A 236 -2.85 15.92 -15.38
N ARG A 237 -2.28 16.61 -14.40
CA ARG A 237 -0.86 16.96 -14.30
C ARG A 237 -0.31 16.40 -13.00
N PHE A 238 0.83 15.72 -13.08
CA PHE A 238 1.48 15.07 -11.96
C PHE A 238 2.80 15.75 -11.63
N GLU A 239 3.05 15.99 -10.35
CA GLU A 239 4.33 16.46 -9.83
C GLU A 239 4.87 15.43 -8.84
N MET A 240 6.11 14.99 -9.05
CA MET A 240 6.76 14.03 -8.16
C MET A 240 7.59 14.77 -7.12
N LEU A 241 7.35 14.44 -5.86
CA LEU A 241 8.04 14.99 -4.71
C LEU A 241 8.81 13.89 -4.00
N LEU A 242 10.02 14.17 -3.51
CA LEU A 242 10.73 13.34 -2.54
C LEU A 242 10.77 14.10 -1.22
N ASN A 243 10.13 13.57 -0.18
CA ASN A 243 9.98 14.25 1.11
C ASN A 243 9.48 15.70 0.98
N GLY A 244 8.48 15.91 0.11
CA GLY A 244 7.88 17.22 -0.17
C GLY A 244 8.68 18.13 -1.13
N THR A 245 9.85 17.69 -1.63
CA THR A 245 10.67 18.49 -2.55
C THR A 245 10.49 18.01 -4.00
N PRO A 246 10.18 18.87 -4.98
CA PRO A 246 10.09 18.47 -6.38
C PRO A 246 11.39 17.86 -6.90
N VAL A 247 11.28 16.68 -7.52
CA VAL A 247 12.45 15.90 -7.98
C VAL A 247 12.47 15.63 -9.48
N ALA A 248 11.36 15.84 -10.19
CA ALA A 248 11.27 15.66 -11.63
C ALA A 248 10.47 16.79 -12.28
N LYS A 249 10.58 16.92 -13.60
CA LYS A 249 9.65 17.78 -14.34
C LYS A 249 8.23 17.20 -14.19
N PRO A 250 7.21 18.05 -14.01
CA PRO A 250 5.83 17.60 -14.05
C PRO A 250 5.53 16.89 -15.38
N PHE A 251 4.65 15.89 -15.34
CA PHE A 251 4.16 15.20 -16.53
C PHE A 251 2.64 15.29 -16.64
N GLY A 252 2.13 15.22 -17.87
CA GLY A 252 0.75 15.57 -18.21
C GLY A 252 0.52 17.08 -18.40
N THR A 253 -0.58 17.42 -19.04
CA THR A 253 -0.95 18.78 -19.47
C THR A 253 -2.26 19.25 -18.85
N GLY A 254 -2.96 18.38 -18.11
CA GLY A 254 -4.26 18.67 -17.56
C GLY A 254 -4.27 19.70 -16.44
N LYS A 255 -5.48 20.18 -16.11
CA LYS A 255 -5.69 21.18 -15.05
C LYS A 255 -5.75 20.57 -13.65
N ARG A 256 -6.03 19.27 -13.54
CA ARG A 256 -6.15 18.56 -12.27
C ARG A 256 -4.76 18.20 -11.75
N LEU A 257 -4.33 18.85 -10.67
CA LEU A 257 -3.00 18.66 -10.10
C LEU A 257 -2.97 17.48 -9.11
N VAL A 258 -2.05 16.54 -9.34
CA VAL A 258 -1.73 15.45 -8.42
C VAL A 258 -0.28 15.56 -8.00
N LEU A 259 -0.03 15.56 -6.70
CA LEU A 259 1.29 15.53 -6.10
C LEU A 259 1.57 14.11 -5.62
N LEU A 260 2.59 13.46 -6.16
CA LEU A 260 3.03 12.12 -5.75
C LEU A 260 4.25 12.27 -4.85
N ASN A 261 4.05 12.19 -3.53
CA ASN A 261 5.10 12.38 -2.54
C ASN A 261 5.69 11.07 -2.06
N PHE A 262 6.89 10.76 -2.55
CA PHE A 262 7.69 9.63 -2.14
C PHE A 262 8.40 9.95 -0.82
N GLU A 263 8.28 9.07 0.16
CA GLU A 263 8.89 9.24 1.48
C GLU A 263 9.89 8.12 1.74
N ASN A 264 11.08 8.48 2.21
CA ASN A 264 12.16 7.53 2.51
C ASN A 264 12.53 7.46 3.99
#